data_AF-A0A9X5XGG4-F1
#
_entry.id   AF-A0A9X5XGG4-F1
#
_cell.length_a   1.000
_cell.length_b   1.000
_cell.length_c   1.000
_cell.angle_alpha   90.00
_cell.angle_beta   90.00
_cell.angle_gamma   90.00
#
_symmetry.space_group_name_H-M   'P 1'
#
loop_
_entity.id
_entity.type
_entity.pdbx_description
1 polymer ?
#
loop_
_entity_poly.entity_id
_entity_poly.type
_entity_poly.pdbx_seq_one_letter_code
_entity_poly.pdbx_strand_id
1 'polypeptide(L)'
;PPSTAPYLPVVLGLDPDASADDLIGYAFDTAAVRSAPLHVVHRWTLPTSTLRPWRHRFPGTTVREHRVDGDPGPRLLEASARAGLLVVGRRTGRGPGRAARSLIRHADCPVAVVPHD
;
A
#
# COMPACT_ATOMS: atom_id res chain seq x y z
N PRO A 1 -17.14 22.04 -13.56
CA PRO A 1 -16.94 21.10 -12.44
C PRO A 1 -15.47 20.61 -12.37
N PRO A 2 -14.85 20.44 -11.19
CA PRO A 2 -13.59 19.70 -11.11
C PRO A 2 -13.83 18.25 -11.58
N SER A 3 -12.91 17.72 -12.38
CA SER A 3 -13.01 16.39 -13.01
C SER A 3 -13.15 15.30 -11.94
N THR A 4 -14.27 14.59 -11.92
CA THR A 4 -14.61 13.50 -10.98
C THR A 4 -13.84 12.20 -11.23
N ALA A 5 -12.66 12.26 -11.87
CA ALA A 5 -11.76 11.12 -11.90
C ALA A 5 -10.91 11.22 -10.62
N PRO A 6 -11.09 10.33 -9.62
CA PRO A 6 -10.16 10.29 -8.51
C PRO A 6 -8.74 10.11 -9.06
N TYR A 7 -7.77 10.76 -8.42
CA TYR A 7 -6.36 10.48 -8.69
C TYR A 7 -6.11 8.97 -8.60
N LEU A 8 -5.18 8.46 -9.40
CA LEU A 8 -4.87 7.03 -9.43
C LEU A 8 -4.61 6.50 -8.00
N PRO A 9 -5.07 5.28 -7.66
CA PRO A 9 -4.99 4.74 -6.32
C PRO A 9 -3.56 4.71 -5.79
N VAL A 10 -3.45 4.91 -4.48
CA VAL A 10 -2.27 4.48 -3.71
C VAL A 10 -2.46 3.01 -3.41
N VAL A 11 -1.51 2.17 -3.83
CA VAL A 11 -1.51 0.73 -3.52
C VAL A 11 -0.57 0.48 -2.35
N LEU A 12 -1.07 -0.16 -1.30
CA LEU A 12 -0.27 -0.58 -0.15
C LEU A 12 -0.08 -2.10 -0.20
N GLY A 13 1.16 -2.55 -0.31
CA GLY A 13 1.52 -3.96 -0.15
C GLY A 13 1.92 -4.27 1.28
N LEU A 14 1.16 -5.13 1.96
CA LEU A 14 1.50 -5.66 3.27
C LEU A 14 2.19 -7.03 3.10
N ASP A 15 3.34 -7.20 3.78
CA ASP A 15 4.06 -8.47 3.95
C ASP A 15 3.79 -9.02 5.37
N PRO A 16 3.58 -10.33 5.56
CA PRO A 16 3.24 -10.91 6.87
C PRO A 16 4.21 -10.54 8.00
N ASP A 17 5.46 -10.22 7.67
CA ASP A 17 6.49 -9.90 8.65
C ASP A 17 6.71 -8.39 8.87
N ALA A 18 5.83 -7.54 8.33
CA ALA A 18 5.96 -6.09 8.50
C ALA A 18 5.20 -5.58 9.73
N SER A 19 5.86 -4.82 10.61
CA SER A 19 5.13 -3.96 11.56
C SER A 19 4.31 -2.96 10.75
N ALA A 20 3.00 -3.03 10.95
CA ALA A 20 2.06 -2.48 10.00
C ALA A 20 1.82 -0.98 10.24
N ASP A 21 2.04 -0.45 11.45
CA ASP A 21 1.54 0.88 11.81
C ASP A 21 2.21 2.03 11.06
N ASP A 22 3.54 2.09 10.97
CA ASP A 22 4.23 3.16 10.23
C ASP A 22 3.94 3.08 8.72
N LEU A 23 3.95 1.86 8.19
CA LEU A 23 3.69 1.59 6.78
C LEU A 23 2.23 1.93 6.40
N ILE A 24 1.27 1.51 7.21
CA ILE A 24 -0.15 1.83 7.03
C ILE A 24 -0.36 3.33 7.19
N GLY A 25 0.23 3.94 8.23
CA GLY A 25 0.10 5.37 8.48
C GLY A 25 0.60 6.23 7.33
N TYR A 26 1.78 5.90 6.80
CA TYR A 26 2.32 6.56 5.62
C TYR A 26 1.37 6.44 4.42
N ALA A 27 0.83 5.24 4.16
CA ALA A 27 -0.06 5.01 3.03
C ALA A 27 -1.39 5.76 3.15
N PHE A 28 -1.98 5.83 4.35
CA PHE A 28 -3.19 6.59 4.61
C PHE A 28 -2.99 8.09 4.47
N ASP A 29 -1.92 8.63 5.05
CA ASP A 29 -1.58 10.05 4.95
C ASP A 29 -1.35 10.44 3.47
N THR A 30 -0.57 9.62 2.78
CA THR A 30 -0.29 9.74 1.34
C THR A 30 -1.57 9.75 0.50
N ALA A 31 -2.50 8.83 0.77
CA ALA A 31 -3.78 8.74 0.05
C ALA A 31 -4.67 9.96 0.34
N ALA A 32 -4.73 10.39 1.60
CA ALA A 32 -5.50 11.56 2.02
C ALA A 32 -4.97 12.85 1.38
N VAL A 33 -3.67 13.10 1.44
CA VAL A 33 -3.01 14.26 0.82
C VAL A 33 -3.25 14.30 -0.69
N ARG A 34 -3.25 13.13 -1.35
CA ARG A 34 -3.49 13.03 -2.79
C ARG A 34 -4.97 13.01 -3.18
N SER A 35 -5.89 13.00 -2.22
CA SER A 35 -7.32 12.75 -2.47
C SER A 35 -7.55 11.51 -3.36
N ALA A 36 -6.77 10.46 -3.09
CA ALA A 36 -6.76 9.22 -3.86
C ALA A 36 -7.34 8.05 -3.03
N PRO A 37 -7.97 7.05 -3.67
CA PRO A 37 -8.34 5.82 -2.99
C PRO A 37 -7.11 5.03 -2.55
N LEU A 38 -7.22 4.33 -1.43
CA LEU A 38 -6.20 3.43 -0.89
C LEU A 38 -6.61 1.98 -1.18
N HIS A 39 -5.78 1.26 -1.93
CA HIS A 39 -5.94 -0.17 -2.22
C HIS A 39 -4.93 -0.97 -1.41
N VAL A 40 -5.39 -1.74 -0.43
CA VAL A 40 -4.55 -2.59 0.41
C VAL A 40 -4.50 -3.99 -0.18
N VAL A 41 -3.32 -4.46 -0.55
CA VAL A 41 -3.07 -5.80 -1.08
C VAL A 41 -2.30 -6.61 -0.04
N HIS A 42 -2.85 -7.75 0.36
CA HIS A 42 -2.27 -8.58 1.43
C HIS A 42 -2.53 -10.07 1.19
N ARG A 43 -1.61 -10.94 1.65
CA ARG A 43 -1.71 -12.39 1.45
C ARG A 43 -2.56 -13.11 2.51
N TRP A 44 -2.42 -12.72 3.76
CA TRP A 44 -3.07 -13.36 4.90
C TRP A 44 -4.41 -12.69 5.22
N THR A 45 -5.23 -13.32 6.05
CA THR A 45 -6.43 -12.66 6.57
C THR A 45 -5.99 -11.51 7.46
N LEU A 46 -6.13 -10.28 6.98
CA LEU A 46 -5.86 -9.09 7.78
C LEU A 46 -6.98 -8.95 8.82
N PRO A 47 -6.69 -8.93 10.13
CA PRO A 47 -7.72 -8.65 11.12
C PRO A 47 -8.37 -7.31 10.82
N THR A 48 -9.69 -7.24 10.86
CA THR A 48 -10.40 -5.97 10.60
C THR A 48 -9.97 -4.87 11.58
N SER A 49 -9.51 -5.25 12.78
CA SER A 49 -8.92 -4.35 13.77
C SER A 49 -7.67 -3.63 13.29
N THR A 50 -6.90 -4.18 12.33
CA THR A 50 -5.68 -3.55 11.82
C THR A 50 -5.95 -2.24 11.09
N LEU A 51 -6.98 -2.18 10.23
CA LEU A 51 -7.30 -0.97 9.46
C LEU A 51 -8.36 -0.09 10.13
N ARG A 52 -9.08 -0.59 11.14
CA ARG A 52 -10.14 0.16 11.84
C ARG A 52 -9.69 1.50 12.40
N PRO A 53 -8.58 1.60 13.18
CA PRO A 53 -8.10 2.88 13.71
C PRO A 53 -7.80 3.89 12.61
N TRP A 54 -7.19 3.43 11.51
CA TRP A 54 -6.82 4.25 10.37
C TRP A 54 -8.04 4.76 9.59
N ARG A 55 -9.02 3.90 9.34
CA ARG A 55 -10.31 4.30 8.74
C ARG A 55 -11.04 5.35 9.58
N HIS A 56 -10.96 5.26 10.91
CA HIS A 56 -11.54 6.26 11.81
C HIS A 56 -10.77 7.60 11.76
N ARG A 57 -9.44 7.54 11.69
CA ARG A 57 -8.58 8.73 11.58
C ARG A 57 -8.69 9.43 10.23
N PHE A 58 -8.97 8.69 9.15
CA PHE A 58 -9.04 9.20 7.78
C PHE A 58 -10.40 8.86 7.11
N PRO A 59 -11.53 9.42 7.58
CA PRO A 59 -12.86 9.03 7.12
C PRO A 59 -13.14 9.40 5.65
N GLY A 60 -12.42 10.35 5.07
CA GLY A 60 -12.54 10.74 3.66
C GLY A 60 -11.78 9.83 2.68
N THR A 61 -10.93 8.93 3.17
CA THR A 61 -10.12 8.05 2.32
C THR A 61 -10.91 6.78 2.01
N THR A 62 -11.22 6.55 0.73
CA THR A 62 -11.85 5.29 0.30
C THR A 62 -10.83 4.16 0.38
N VAL A 63 -11.09 3.16 1.23
CA VAL A 63 -10.20 1.99 1.41
C VAL A 63 -10.81 0.75 0.75
N ARG A 64 -10.05 0.09 -0.12
CA ARG A 64 -10.39 -1.22 -0.71
C ARG A 64 -9.35 -2.25 -0.30
N GLU A 65 -9.80 -3.38 0.20
CA GLU A 65 -8.93 -4.50 0.60
C GLU A 65 -8.99 -5.60 -0.45
N HIS A 66 -7.82 -6.09 -0.86
CA HIS A 66 -7.65 -7.14 -1.84
C HIS A 66 -6.78 -8.23 -1.23
N ARG A 67 -7.43 -9.32 -0.82
CA ARG A 67 -6.72 -10.54 -0.43
C ARG A 67 -6.21 -11.25 -1.68
N VAL A 68 -4.94 -11.61 -1.68
CA VAL A 68 -4.31 -12.38 -2.75
C VAL A 68 -3.88 -13.74 -2.23
N ASP A 69 -4.14 -14.78 -3.02
CA ASP A 69 -3.56 -16.10 -2.78
C ASP A 69 -2.15 -16.15 -3.39
N GLY A 70 -1.18 -16.69 -2.65
CA GLY A 70 0.20 -16.87 -3.14
C GLY A 70 1.12 -15.64 -2.98
N ASP A 71 2.12 -15.52 -3.84
CA ASP A 71 3.13 -14.45 -3.77
C ASP A 71 2.51 -13.08 -4.09
N PRO A 72 2.62 -12.07 -3.21
CA PRO A 72 2.05 -10.75 -3.47
C PRO A 72 2.78 -9.99 -4.58
N GLY A 73 4.04 -10.35 -4.90
CA GLY A 73 4.87 -9.64 -5.89
C GLY A 73 4.18 -9.44 -7.25
N PRO A 74 3.77 -10.52 -7.95
CA PRO A 74 3.04 -10.43 -9.22
C PRO A 74 1.77 -9.58 -9.14
N ARG A 75 1.00 -9.70 -8.06
CA ARG A 75 -0.25 -8.93 -7.89
C ARG A 75 0.02 -7.45 -7.62
N LEU A 76 1.09 -7.13 -6.89
CA LEU A 76 1.53 -5.75 -6.68
C LEU A 76 2.08 -5.13 -7.97
N LEU A 77 2.77 -5.90 -8.82
CA LEU A 77 3.17 -5.46 -10.15
C LEU A 77 1.96 -5.18 -11.03
N GLU A 78 0.98 -6.09 -11.09
CA GLU A 78 -0.27 -5.89 -11.82
C GLU A 78 -1.03 -4.65 -11.32
N ALA A 79 -1.10 -4.46 -10.00
CA ALA A 79 -1.73 -3.29 -9.40
C ALA A 79 -0.98 -1.98 -9.72
N SER A 80 0.35 -2.04 -9.88
CA SER A 80 1.18 -0.86 -10.17
C SER A 80 0.83 -0.19 -11.50
N ALA A 81 0.41 -0.97 -12.52
CA ALA A 81 -0.02 -0.47 -13.82
C ALA A 81 -1.22 0.48 -13.77
N ARG A 82 -1.98 0.47 -12.65
CA ARG A 82 -3.14 1.34 -12.44
C ARG A 82 -2.99 2.20 -11.18
N ALA A 83 -1.80 2.28 -10.60
CA ALA A 83 -1.55 3.00 -9.36
C ALA A 83 -0.80 4.31 -9.62
N GLY A 84 -1.11 5.33 -8.83
CA GLY A 84 -0.32 6.58 -8.80
C GLY A 84 0.92 6.46 -7.90
N LEU A 85 0.89 5.50 -6.98
CA LEU A 85 2.00 5.18 -6.08
C LEU A 85 1.83 3.76 -5.54
N LEU A 86 2.91 3.00 -5.48
CA LEU A 86 3.00 1.73 -4.76
C LEU A 86 3.81 1.93 -3.48
N VAL A 87 3.24 1.55 -2.33
CA VAL A 87 3.85 1.66 -1.00
C VAL A 87 4.16 0.26 -0.49
N VAL A 88 5.40 0.02 -0.09
CA VAL A 88 5.87 -1.24 0.50
C VAL A 88 6.79 -1.01 1.69
N GLY A 89 6.82 -1.98 2.61
CA GLY A 89 7.67 -1.93 3.80
C GLY A 89 9.12 -2.38 3.55
N ARG A 90 10.03 -1.90 4.40
CA ARG A 90 11.36 -2.49 4.66
C ARG A 90 11.63 -2.51 6.16
N ARG A 91 12.25 -3.57 6.67
CA ARG A 91 12.70 -3.63 8.08
C ARG A 91 13.82 -2.63 8.33
N THR A 92 13.75 -1.89 9.44
CA THR A 92 14.84 -1.01 9.90
C THR A 92 16.12 -1.80 10.13
N GLY A 93 17.27 -1.19 9.84
CA GLY A 93 18.58 -1.85 9.89
C GLY A 93 18.83 -2.88 8.78
N ARG A 94 17.88 -3.08 7.85
CA ARG A 94 18.03 -3.93 6.68
C ARG A 94 17.69 -3.19 5.39
N GLY A 95 18.30 -3.61 4.29
CA GLY A 95 17.90 -3.14 2.96
C GLY A 95 16.53 -3.69 2.54
N PRO A 96 15.96 -3.21 1.41
CA PRO A 96 14.68 -3.70 0.92
C PRO A 96 14.73 -5.22 0.67
N GLY A 97 13.66 -5.94 1.03
CA GLY A 97 13.55 -7.38 0.78
C GLY A 97 13.46 -7.72 -0.71
N ARG A 98 13.45 -9.02 -1.06
CA ARG A 98 13.39 -9.48 -2.47
C ARG A 98 12.17 -8.94 -3.20
N ALA A 99 11.00 -8.97 -2.58
CA ALA A 99 9.76 -8.45 -3.13
C ALA A 99 9.87 -6.93 -3.41
N ALA A 100 10.23 -6.14 -2.39
CA ALA A 100 10.43 -4.69 -2.54
C ALA A 100 11.47 -4.35 -3.62
N ARG A 101 12.61 -5.06 -3.67
CA ARG A 101 13.63 -4.89 -4.73
C ARG A 101 13.09 -5.20 -6.13
N SER A 102 12.24 -6.21 -6.26
CA SER A 102 11.60 -6.54 -7.53
C SER A 102 10.65 -5.44 -7.98
N LEU A 103 9.85 -4.91 -7.05
CA LEU A 103 8.89 -3.85 -7.32
C LEU A 103 9.58 -2.54 -7.71
N ILE A 104 10.64 -2.14 -6.99
CA ILE A 104 11.45 -0.96 -7.34
C ILE A 104 11.97 -1.03 -8.79
N ARG A 105 12.29 -2.23 -9.27
CA ARG A 105 12.86 -2.41 -10.62
C ARG A 105 11.82 -2.49 -11.74
N HIS A 106 10.60 -2.94 -11.45
CA HIS A 106 9.66 -3.36 -12.50
C HIS A 106 8.25 -2.79 -12.35
N ALA A 107 7.95 -2.04 -11.29
CA ALA A 107 6.64 -1.41 -11.15
C ALA A 107 6.44 -0.33 -12.22
N ASP A 108 5.22 -0.23 -12.74
CA ASP A 108 4.81 0.76 -13.74
C ASP A 108 4.51 2.15 -13.11
N CYS A 109 4.68 2.27 -11.79
CA CYS A 109 4.46 3.51 -11.05
C CYS A 109 5.58 3.75 -10.03
N PRO A 110 5.70 4.99 -9.48
CA PRO A 110 6.65 5.27 -8.41
C PRO A 110 6.44 4.34 -7.21
N VAL A 111 7.55 3.89 -6.61
CA VAL A 111 7.54 3.00 -5.43
C VAL A 111 8.09 3.73 -4.21
N ALA A 112 7.27 3.87 -3.17
CA ALA A 112 7.69 4.32 -1.85
C ALA A 112 8.09 3.12 -0.98
N VAL A 113 9.32 3.13 -0.47
CA VAL A 113 9.84 2.10 0.44
C VAL A 113 9.93 2.67 1.85
N VAL A 114 8.99 2.28 2.69
CA VAL A 114 8.82 2.85 4.03
C VAL A 114 9.54 1.97 5.06
N PRO A 115 10.50 2.50 5.84
CA PRO A 115 11.05 1.77 6.98
C PRO A 115 9.95 1.45 8.01
N HIS A 116 9.99 0.25 8.56
CA HIS A 116 9.21 -0.16 9.72
C HIS A 116 10.11 -1.00 10.65
N ASP A 117 9.79 -1.01 11.93
CA ASP A 117 10.51 -1.81 12.93
C ASP A 117 9.97 -3.25 13.06
#